data_AF-A0A382S3W8-F1
#
_entry.id   AF-A0A382S3W8-F1
#
_cell.length_a   1.000
_cell.length_b   1.000
_cell.length_c   1.000
_cell.angle_alpha   90.00
_cell.angle_beta   90.00
_cell.angle_gamma   90.00
#
_symmetry.space_group_name_H-M   'P 1'
#
loop_
_entity.id
_entity.type
_entity.pdbx_description
1 polymer ?
#
loop_
_entity_poly.entity_id
_entity_poly.type
_entity_poly.pdbx_seq_one_letter_code
_entity_poly.pdbx_strand_id
1 'polypeptide(L)'
;WTGWVRNEGFELRPQNEGKWSQHSNSMLAFMDWEGTPWQARIDGDSFVIAHHGDWQGHTERAMAIHYRDWQGRNQLRTLAQLQR
;
A
#
# COMPACT_ATOMS: atom_id res chain seq x y z
N TRP A 1 5.50 -3.00 3.62
CA TRP A 1 5.91 -3.77 2.43
C TRP A 1 4.65 -4.20 1.70
N THR A 2 4.61 -3.98 0.39
CA THR A 2 3.69 -4.63 -0.56
C THR A 2 4.57 -5.12 -1.69
N GLY A 3 4.43 -6.38 -2.09
CA GLY A 3 5.14 -6.94 -3.23
C GLY A 3 4.47 -6.57 -4.55
N TRP A 4 3.15 -6.79 -4.65
CA TRP A 4 2.33 -6.58 -5.85
C TRP A 4 0.86 -6.27 -5.51
N VAL A 5 0.07 -5.86 -6.50
CA VAL A 5 -1.39 -5.73 -6.41
C VAL A 5 -2.08 -6.75 -7.29
N ARG A 6 -3.06 -7.47 -6.73
CA ARG A 6 -3.90 -8.43 -7.46
C ARG A 6 -5.31 -8.43 -6.88
N ASN A 7 -6.34 -8.41 -7.74
CA ASN A 7 -7.76 -8.39 -7.34
C ASN A 7 -8.04 -7.34 -6.25
N GLU A 8 -7.54 -6.11 -6.44
CA GLU A 8 -7.68 -4.98 -5.49
C GLU A 8 -7.10 -5.23 -4.09
N GLY A 9 -6.32 -6.31 -3.93
CA GLY A 9 -5.58 -6.61 -2.71
C GLY A 9 -4.09 -6.32 -2.86
N PHE A 10 -3.47 -5.93 -1.74
CA PHE A 10 -2.02 -5.88 -1.59
C PHE A 10 -1.51 -7.29 -1.27
N GLU A 11 -0.55 -7.77 -2.06
CA GLU A 11 0.00 -9.11 -1.90
C GLU A 11 1.48 -9.04 -1.49
N LEU A 12 1.83 -9.88 -0.50
CA LEU A 12 3.20 -10.11 -0.07
C LEU A 12 3.66 -11.46 -0.62
N ARG A 13 4.45 -11.43 -1.70
CA ARG A 13 5.12 -12.63 -2.21
C ARG A 13 6.61 -12.57 -1.91
N PRO A 14 7.19 -13.59 -1.26
CA PRO A 14 8.64 -13.76 -1.28
C PRO A 14 9.10 -14.09 -2.70
N GLN A 15 10.34 -13.70 -3.02
CA GLN A 15 10.94 -13.94 -4.33
C GLN A 15 11.11 -15.45 -4.66
N ASN A 16 11.09 -16.32 -3.65
CA ASN A 16 11.11 -17.78 -3.80
C ASN A 16 9.73 -18.37 -3.45
N GLU A 17 8.98 -18.77 -4.47
CA GLU A 17 7.59 -19.23 -4.42
C GLU A 17 7.44 -20.68 -3.90
N GLY A 18 8.14 -21.06 -2.83
CA GLY A 18 7.93 -22.37 -2.16
C GLY A 18 6.51 -22.53 -1.59
N LYS A 19 6.31 -23.45 -0.63
CA LYS A 19 5.03 -23.70 0.08
C LYS A 19 4.58 -22.53 0.98
N TRP A 20 4.53 -21.31 0.46
CA TRP A 20 3.99 -20.15 1.16
C TRP A 20 2.54 -19.94 0.76
N SER A 21 1.68 -19.80 1.77
CA SER A 21 0.29 -19.43 1.56
C SER A 21 0.21 -17.99 1.02
N GLN A 22 -0.62 -17.78 0.01
CA GLN A 22 -0.92 -16.46 -0.51
C GLN A 22 -1.65 -15.66 0.57
N HIS A 23 -1.02 -14.62 1.09
CA HIS A 23 -1.64 -13.66 2.00
C HIS A 23 -1.87 -12.35 1.25
N SER A 24 -3.12 -12.13 0.83
CA SER A 24 -3.60 -10.85 0.33
C SER A 24 -4.24 -10.06 1.47
N ASN A 25 -3.86 -8.80 1.64
CA ASN A 25 -4.52 -7.87 2.54
C ASN A 25 -5.22 -6.80 1.70
N SER A 26 -6.48 -6.50 2.00
CA SER A 26 -7.21 -5.41 1.33
C SER A 26 -6.67 -4.04 1.73
N MET A 27 -5.81 -3.96 2.76
CA MET A 27 -5.27 -2.72 3.29
C MET A 27 -3.74 -2.75 3.42
N LEU A 28 -3.12 -1.59 3.26
CA LEU A 28 -1.68 -1.38 3.44
C LEU A 28 -1.43 -0.23 4.43
N ALA A 29 -0.78 -0.51 5.55
CA ALA A 29 -0.27 0.52 6.45
C ALA A 29 1.10 1.04 5.97
N PHE A 30 1.32 2.35 6.04
CA PHE A 30 2.58 3.00 5.68
C PHE A 30 2.80 4.29 6.48
N MET A 31 4.03 4.79 6.45
CA MET A 31 4.40 6.11 6.97
C MET A 31 4.66 7.03 5.79
N ASP A 32 4.09 8.23 5.77
CA ASP A 32 4.41 9.21 4.73
C ASP A 32 5.82 9.81 4.91
N TRP A 33 6.18 10.75 4.02
CA TRP A 33 7.47 11.45 4.05
C TRP A 33 7.69 12.31 5.29
N GLU A 34 6.62 12.75 5.96
CA GLU A 34 6.69 13.51 7.21
C GLU A 34 6.72 12.59 8.44
N GLY A 35 6.29 11.33 8.29
CA GLY A 35 6.22 10.36 9.38
C GLY A 35 4.86 10.25 10.02
N THR A 36 3.86 10.70 9.30
CA THR A 36 2.48 10.50 9.66
C THR A 36 2.08 9.09 9.22
N PRO A 37 1.44 8.30 10.08
CA PRO A 37 0.96 6.98 9.70
C PRO A 37 -0.34 7.10 8.89
N TRP A 38 -0.45 6.27 7.87
CA TRP A 38 -1.59 6.18 6.98
C TRP A 38 -1.96 4.72 6.71
N GLN A 39 -3.17 4.50 6.25
CA GLN A 39 -3.60 3.23 5.71
C GLN A 39 -4.20 3.43 4.32
N ALA A 40 -3.76 2.65 3.34
CA ALA A 40 -4.26 2.64 1.97
C ALA A 40 -5.16 1.42 1.71
N ARG A 41 -6.14 1.61 0.84
CA ARG A 41 -6.93 0.59 0.15
C ARG A 41 -6.91 0.89 -1.34
N ILE A 42 -7.20 -0.11 -2.15
CA ILE A 42 -7.33 0.05 -3.59
C ILE A 42 -8.82 0.17 -3.90
N ASP A 43 -9.16 1.16 -4.71
CA ASP A 43 -10.51 1.37 -5.21
C ASP A 43 -10.41 1.71 -6.71
N GLY A 44 -10.70 0.71 -7.55
CA GLY A 44 -10.52 0.77 -8.98
C GLY A 44 -9.06 1.02 -9.39
N ASP A 45 -8.82 2.19 -9.97
CA ASP A 45 -7.52 2.64 -10.50
C ASP A 45 -6.79 3.60 -9.57
N SER A 46 -7.22 3.70 -8.31
CA SER A 46 -6.69 4.65 -7.34
C SER A 46 -6.49 4.04 -5.95
N PHE A 47 -5.67 4.71 -5.14
CA PHE A 47 -5.64 4.46 -3.71
C PHE A 47 -6.67 5.34 -3.01
N VAL A 48 -7.35 4.78 -2.03
CA VAL A 48 -8.04 5.55 -0.99
C VAL A 48 -7.20 5.44 0.28
N ILE A 49 -6.80 6.56 0.87
CA ILE A 49 -5.95 6.60 2.05
C ILE A 49 -6.68 7.25 3.22
N ALA A 50 -6.45 6.71 4.41
CA ALA A 50 -7.02 7.18 5.67
C ALA A 50 -5.90 7.56 6.65
N HIS A 51 -6.01 8.75 7.22
CA HIS A 51 -5.06 9.28 8.19
C HIS A 51 -5.14 8.49 9.50
N HIS A 52 -4.00 8.01 10.03
CA HIS A 52 -3.92 7.05 11.16
C HIS A 52 -4.78 5.78 11.00
N GLY A 53 -5.25 5.46 9.79
CA GLY A 53 -6.21 4.38 9.57
C GLY A 53 -7.64 4.68 10.05
N ASP A 54 -7.98 5.95 10.30
CA ASP A 54 -9.35 6.37 10.60
C ASP A 54 -10.19 6.44 9.31
N TRP A 55 -10.90 5.36 9.03
CA TRP A 55 -11.80 5.25 7.88
C TRP A 55 -13.17 5.90 8.09
N GLN A 56 -13.48 6.34 9.31
CA GLN A 56 -14.71 7.09 9.58
C GLN A 56 -14.49 8.60 9.44
N GLY A 57 -13.23 9.04 9.54
CA GLY A 57 -12.79 10.40 9.31
C GLY A 57 -12.56 10.74 7.83
N HIS A 58 -11.72 11.74 7.59
CA HIS A 58 -11.38 12.18 6.24
C HIS A 58 -10.50 11.15 5.53
N THR A 59 -10.92 10.76 4.33
CA THR A 59 -10.14 9.91 3.42
C THR A 59 -9.81 10.65 2.14
N GLU A 60 -8.63 10.36 1.58
CA GLU A 60 -8.16 11.00 0.36
C GLU A 60 -8.03 9.97 -0.76
N ARG A 61 -8.32 10.40 -2.01
CA ARG A 61 -8.04 9.60 -3.19
C ARG A 61 -6.70 10.03 -3.77
N ALA A 62 -5.79 9.07 -3.96
CA ALA A 62 -4.44 9.32 -4.43
C ALA A 62 -4.06 8.38 -5.57
N MET A 63 -3.36 8.91 -6.58
CA MET A 63 -2.81 8.12 -7.68
C MET A 63 -1.51 7.40 -7.30
N ALA A 64 -0.87 7.88 -6.24
CA ALA A 64 0.39 7.35 -5.73
C ALA A 64 0.41 7.47 -4.20
N ILE A 65 1.10 6.55 -3.54
CA ILE A 65 1.46 6.66 -2.14
C ILE A 65 2.90 7.17 -2.03
N HIS A 66 3.08 8.27 -1.29
CA HIS A 66 4.37 8.80 -0.89
C HIS A 66 4.68 8.24 0.49
N TYR A 67 5.73 7.42 0.61
CA TYR A 67 6.02 6.73 1.86
C TYR A 67 7.51 6.67 2.17
N ARG A 68 7.84 6.46 3.45
CA ARG A 68 9.22 6.16 3.89
C ARG A 68 9.45 4.66 3.96
N ASP A 69 10.58 4.23 3.38
CA ASP A 69 11.05 2.85 3.57
C ASP A 69 11.69 2.65 4.95
N TRP A 70 12.08 1.42 5.27
CA TRP A 70 12.70 1.09 6.56
C TRP A 70 14.08 1.72 6.76
N GLN A 71 14.71 2.22 5.69
CA GLN A 71 15.94 3.00 5.77
C GLN A 71 15.66 4.50 5.93
N GLY A 72 14.39 4.90 6.07
CA GLY A 72 13.97 6.29 6.20
C GLY A 72 13.98 7.07 4.88
N ARG A 73 14.15 6.41 3.73
CA ARG A 73 14.21 7.08 2.44
C ARG A 73 12.81 7.28 1.88
N ASN A 74 12.63 8.44 1.25
CA ASN A 74 11.39 8.78 0.56
C ASN A 74 11.23 7.94 -0.71
N GLN A 75 10.10 7.27 -0.81
CA GLN A 75 9.70 6.42 -1.92
C GLN A 75 8.34 6.87 -2.44
N LEU A 76 8.08 6.53 -3.71
CA LEU A 76 6.80 6.71 -4.38
C LEU A 76 6.37 5.39 -4.98
N ARG A 77 5.09 5.04 -4.83
CA ARG A 77 4.47 3.87 -5.48
C ARG A 77 3.16 4.25 -6.13
N THR A 78 3.01 3.90 -7.41
CA THR A 78 1.76 4.00 -8.17
C THR A 78 1.12 2.63 -8.33
N LEU A 79 -0.19 2.58 -8.61
CA LEU A 79 -0.85 1.31 -8.93
C LEU A 79 -0.29 0.67 -10.19
N ALA A 80 0.05 1.46 -11.22
CA ALA A 80 0.67 0.95 -12.44
C ALA A 80 2.03 0.27 -12.20
N GLN A 81 2.78 0.65 -11.17
CA GLN A 81 4.01 -0.04 -10.77
C GLN A 81 3.74 -1.37 -10.03
N LEU A 82 2.54 -1.53 -9.47
CA LEU A 82 2.14 -2.70 -8.67
C LEU A 82 1.29 -3.70 -9.47
N GLN A 83 0.66 -3.27 -10.55
CA GLN A 83 -0.04 -4.10 -11.53
C GLN A 83 0.97 -4.48 -12.62
N ARG A 84 1.43 -5.74 -12.63
CA ARG A 84 2.34 -6.27 -13.65
C ARG A 84 1.70 -7.44 -14.37
#